data_AF-A0A803L2X6-F1
#
_entry.id   AF-A0A803L2X6-F1
#
_cell.length_a   1.000
_cell.length_b   1.000
_cell.length_c   1.000
_cell.angle_alpha   90.00
_cell.angle_beta   90.00
_cell.angle_gamma   90.00
#
_symmetry.space_group_name_H-M   'P 1'
#
loop_
_entity.id
_entity.type
_entity.pdbx_description
1 polymer ?
#
loop_
_entity_poly.entity_id
_entity_poly.type
_entity_poly.pdbx_seq_one_letter_code
_entity_poly.pdbx_strand_id
1 'polypeptide(L)'
;MPCFDSTDNVHMFLGLLDGSLCLSVSAFNIGTSFWVMKEYGAAGSWTKLFSIPKFYGYAGMDRPISYSMSLKEVFVHLSFSLVATVDLDTMEISIVKQCGNAHVCVQNLLML
;
A
#
# COMPACT_ATOMS: atom_id res chain seq x y z
N MET A 1 15.46 6.84 -3.75
CA MET A 1 14.44 6.31 -4.68
C MET A 1 14.46 4.80 -4.63
N PRO A 2 13.30 4.11 -4.61
CA PRO A 2 13.25 2.67 -4.81
C PRO A 2 13.99 2.29 -6.09
N CYS A 3 15.10 1.58 -5.93
CA CYS A 3 15.92 1.08 -7.02
C CYS A 3 15.73 -0.44 -7.04
N PHE A 4 15.06 -0.94 -8.07
CA PHE A 4 14.81 -2.36 -8.24
C PHE A 4 15.52 -2.80 -9.53
N ASP A 5 16.60 -3.51 -9.34
CA ASP A 5 17.38 -4.12 -10.41
C ASP A 5 16.94 -5.59 -10.45
N SER A 6 15.91 -5.93 -11.25
CA SER A 6 15.54 -7.34 -11.35
C SER A 6 14.82 -7.73 -12.64
N THR A 7 15.17 -8.94 -13.08
CA THR A 7 14.55 -9.78 -14.11
C THR A 7 13.20 -10.36 -13.68
N ASP A 8 12.65 -9.93 -12.54
CA ASP A 8 11.39 -10.42 -11.99
C ASP A 8 10.21 -9.57 -12.50
N ASN A 9 9.02 -10.18 -12.58
CA ASN A 9 7.79 -9.44 -12.85
C ASN A 9 7.48 -8.51 -11.67
N VAL A 10 7.81 -7.22 -11.83
CA VAL A 10 7.53 -6.16 -10.85
C VAL A 10 6.27 -5.40 -11.28
N HIS A 11 5.32 -5.24 -10.36
CA HIS A 11 4.18 -4.37 -10.52
C HIS A 11 4.36 -3.10 -9.68
N MET A 12 4.05 -1.96 -10.28
CA MET A 12 4.13 -0.67 -9.61
C MET A 12 2.78 0.04 -9.66
N PHE A 13 2.44 0.73 -8.58
CA PHE A 13 1.29 1.62 -8.53
C PHE A 13 1.71 2.96 -7.93
N LEU A 14 1.38 4.05 -8.61
CA LEU A 14 1.60 5.42 -8.14
C LEU A 14 0.25 6.05 -7.78
N GLY A 15 0.17 6.69 -6.62
CA GLY A 15 -1.05 7.32 -6.15
C GLY A 15 -0.79 8.42 -5.12
N LEU A 16 -1.83 8.78 -4.37
CA LEU A 16 -1.74 9.70 -3.25
C LEU A 16 -2.08 8.97 -1.96
N LEU A 17 -1.33 9.24 -0.91
CA LEU A 17 -1.64 8.86 0.47
C LEU A 17 -1.53 10.11 1.32
N ASP A 18 -2.68 10.59 1.81
CA ASP A 18 -2.77 11.80 2.64
C ASP A 18 -2.05 13.01 2.02
N GLY A 19 -2.33 13.29 0.75
CA GLY A 19 -1.73 14.39 -0.01
C GLY A 19 -0.27 14.19 -0.43
N SER A 20 0.40 13.13 0.03
CA SER A 20 1.77 12.79 -0.38
C SER A 20 1.76 11.81 -1.55
N LEU A 21 2.66 11.99 -2.52
CA LEU A 21 2.86 11.02 -3.60
C LEU A 21 3.31 9.68 -3.00
N CYS A 22 2.58 8.61 -3.30
CA CYS A 22 2.86 7.27 -2.80
C CYS A 22 3.15 6.30 -3.94
N LEU A 23 4.03 5.33 -3.67
CA LEU A 23 4.41 4.29 -4.61
C LEU A 23 4.33 2.93 -3.92
N SER A 24 3.54 2.03 -4.48
CA SER A 24 3.60 0.59 -4.18
C SER A 24 4.51 -0.09 -5.19
N VAL A 25 5.40 -0.94 -4.73
CA VAL A 25 6.20 -1.81 -5.58
C VAL A 25 6.08 -3.24 -5.10
N SER A 26 5.51 -4.09 -5.94
CA SER A 26 5.27 -5.51 -5.68
C SER A 26 6.15 -6.37 -6.59
N ALA A 27 6.89 -7.30 -6.00
CA ALA A 27 7.69 -8.27 -6.75
C ALA A 27 7.26 -9.69 -6.37
N PHE A 28 7.13 -10.57 -7.37
CA PHE A 28 6.53 -11.90 -7.23
C PHE A 28 7.13 -12.75 -6.10
N ASN A 29 8.41 -12.62 -5.78
CA ASN A 29 9.09 -13.42 -4.75
C ASN A 29 9.36 -12.68 -3.44
N ILE A 30 9.06 -11.38 -3.36
CA ILE A 30 9.47 -10.52 -2.24
C ILE A 30 8.27 -9.99 -1.45
N GLY A 31 7.14 -9.74 -2.13
CA GLY A 31 5.98 -9.06 -1.56
C GLY A 31 5.91 -7.61 -2.02
N THR A 32 5.14 -6.79 -1.29
CA THR A 32 4.85 -5.40 -1.67
C THR A 32 5.44 -4.41 -0.68
N SER A 33 6.20 -3.43 -1.18
CA SER A 33 6.73 -2.32 -0.40
C SER A 33 6.00 -1.02 -0.73
N PHE A 34 5.74 -0.22 0.30
CA PHE A 34 5.05 1.06 0.17
C PHE A 34 6.00 2.20 0.51
N TRP A 35 6.01 3.23 -0.32
CA TRP A 35 6.89 4.39 -0.23
C TRP A 35 6.07 5.66 -0.35
N VAL A 36 6.52 6.73 0.31
CA VAL A 36 5.97 8.08 0.15
C VAL A 36 7.09 9.07 -0.14
N MET A 37 6.81 10.01 -1.03
CA MET A 37 7.68 11.15 -1.28
C MET A 37 7.34 12.26 -0.29
N LYS A 38 8.23 12.53 0.66
CA LYS A 38 8.01 13.55 1.70
C LYS A 38 8.09 14.98 1.15
N GLU A 39 8.86 15.19 0.08
CA GLU A 39 9.01 16.47 -0.61
C GLU A 39 8.90 16.25 -2.12
N TYR A 40 7.88 16.86 -2.72
CA TYR A 40 7.57 16.65 -4.14
C TYR A 40 8.72 17.13 -5.05
N GLY A 41 9.14 16.28 -5.99
CA GLY A 41 10.23 16.56 -6.93
C GLY A 41 11.64 16.27 -6.40
N ALA A 42 11.80 16.08 -5.09
CA ALA A 42 13.08 15.69 -4.50
C ALA A 42 13.24 14.17 -4.49
N ALA A 43 13.98 13.58 -5.45
CA ALA A 43 14.15 12.12 -5.56
C ALA A 43 14.76 11.45 -4.30
N GLY A 44 15.46 12.21 -3.46
CA GLY A 44 16.00 11.77 -2.18
C GLY A 44 14.96 11.69 -1.05
N SER A 45 13.77 12.27 -1.23
CA SER A 45 12.72 12.36 -0.19
C SER A 45 11.79 11.13 -0.15
N TRP A 46 12.00 10.15 -1.02
CA TRP A 46 11.29 8.88 -0.99
C TRP A 46 11.68 8.09 0.27
N THR A 47 10.72 7.91 1.16
CA THR A 47 10.88 7.13 2.40
C THR A 47 9.98 5.91 2.34
N LYS A 48 10.54 4.75 2.69
CA LYS A 48 9.78 3.52 2.83
C LYS A 48 8.87 3.61 4.06
N LEU A 49 7.58 3.33 3.90
CA LEU A 49 6.64 3.29 5.01
C LEU A 49 6.66 1.91 5.68
N PHE A 50 6.30 0.88 4.92
CA PHE A 50 6.25 -0.51 5.41
C PHE A 50 6.38 -1.49 4.24
N SER A 51 6.36 -2.78 4.55
CA SER A 51 6.28 -3.85 3.56
C SER A 51 5.35 -4.95 4.04
N ILE A 52 4.57 -5.45 3.09
CA ILE A 52 3.69 -6.59 3.28
C ILE A 52 4.40 -7.79 2.64
N PRO A 53 4.75 -8.83 3.42
CA PRO A 53 5.31 -10.05 2.85
C PRO A 53 4.28 -10.70 1.92
N LYS A 54 4.75 -11.51 0.97
CA LYS A 54 3.82 -12.25 0.11
C LYS A 54 2.98 -13.20 0.95
N PHE A 55 1.66 -13.02 0.92
CA PHE A 55 0.72 -14.01 1.47
C PHE A 55 0.36 -15.02 0.37
N TYR A 56 0.38 -16.32 0.72
CA TYR A 56 -0.20 -17.46 -0.01
C TYR A 56 -0.30 -17.32 -1.55
N GLY A 57 0.85 -17.26 -2.26
CA GLY A 57 0.85 -17.35 -3.73
C GLY A 57 0.35 -16.11 -4.49
N TYR A 58 0.00 -15.03 -3.80
CA TYR A 58 -0.59 -13.85 -4.42
C TYR A 58 0.48 -12.88 -4.92
N ALA A 59 0.35 -12.47 -6.18
CA ALA A 59 1.09 -11.36 -6.76
C ALA A 59 0.04 -10.39 -7.28
N GLY A 60 -0.13 -9.25 -6.62
CA GLY A 60 -0.96 -8.24 -7.21
C GLY A 60 -0.70 -6.86 -6.66
N MET A 61 -1.39 -5.93 -7.32
CA MET A 61 -1.19 -4.51 -7.17
C MET A 61 -1.82 -4.03 -5.87
N ASP A 62 -1.14 -4.25 -4.75
CA ASP A 62 -1.62 -3.72 -3.48
C ASP A 62 -1.46 -2.19 -3.47
N ARG A 63 -2.49 -1.47 -3.04
CA ARG A 63 -2.54 0.00 -3.12
C ARG A 63 -2.91 0.58 -1.77
N PRO A 64 -2.17 1.57 -1.26
CA PRO A 64 -2.60 2.28 -0.06
C PRO A 64 -3.85 3.10 -0.42
N ILE A 65 -4.77 3.21 0.53
CA ILE A 65 -6.02 3.96 0.38
C ILE A 65 -5.96 5.23 1.23
N SER A 66 -5.78 5.07 2.54
CA SER A 66 -5.74 6.17 3.51
C SER A 66 -5.13 5.70 4.83
N TYR A 67 -4.70 6.65 5.66
CA TYR A 67 -4.47 6.37 7.08
C TYR A 67 -5.81 6.24 7.82
N SER A 68 -5.79 5.55 8.95
CA SER A 68 -6.82 5.70 9.98
C SER A 68 -6.74 7.08 10.63
N MET A 69 -7.82 7.51 11.29
CA MET A 69 -7.85 8.80 11.98
C MET A 69 -6.79 8.93 13.09
N SER A 70 -6.39 7.80 13.70
CA SER A 70 -5.31 7.76 14.69
C SER A 70 -3.91 7.78 14.09
N LEU A 71 -3.80 7.70 12.76
CA LEU A 71 -2.56 7.53 11.99
C LEU A 71 -1.75 6.28 12.37
N LYS A 72 -2.35 5.34 13.10
CA LYS A 72 -1.70 4.08 13.49
C LYS A 72 -1.88 2.97 12.48
N GLU A 73 -2.84 3.10 11.58
CA GLU A 73 -3.12 2.07 10.59
C GLU A 73 -3.18 2.68 9.19
N VAL A 74 -2.88 1.85 8.20
CA VAL A 74 -3.10 2.16 6.78
C VAL A 74 -4.09 1.18 6.19
N PHE A 75 -5.13 1.71 5.59
CA PHE A 75 -6.04 0.94 4.76
C PHE A 75 -5.37 0.64 3.43
N VAL A 76 -5.32 -0.64 3.07
CA VAL A 76 -4.73 -1.12 1.82
C VAL A 76 -5.77 -1.92 1.05
N HIS A 77 -5.83 -1.64 -0.25
CA HIS A 77 -6.51 -2.51 -1.18
C HIS A 77 -5.54 -3.63 -1.55
N LEU A 78 -5.87 -4.85 -1.19
CA LEU A 78 -5.13 -6.05 -1.57
C LEU A 78 -5.73 -6.63 -2.86
N SER A 79 -4.98 -7.55 -3.46
CA SER A 79 -5.45 -8.35 -4.61
C SER A 79 -6.82 -9.00 -4.35
N PHE A 80 -7.62 -9.24 -5.42
CA PHE A 80 -9.00 -9.79 -5.36
C PHE A 80 -10.03 -8.89 -4.65
N SER A 81 -9.78 -7.59 -4.65
CA SER A 81 -10.71 -6.58 -4.18
C SER A 81 -10.99 -6.66 -2.67
N LEU A 82 -9.99 -7.11 -1.90
CA LEU A 82 -9.98 -7.09 -0.45
C LEU A 82 -9.49 -5.73 0.07
N VAL A 83 -10.09 -5.24 1.14
CA VAL A 83 -9.58 -4.12 1.93
C VAL A 83 -9.11 -4.65 3.27
N ALA A 84 -7.88 -4.33 3.63
CA ALA A 84 -7.28 -4.67 4.91
C ALA A 84 -6.73 -3.42 5.60
N THR A 85 -6.55 -3.47 6.91
CA THR A 85 -5.73 -2.52 7.66
C THR A 85 -4.37 -3.14 7.94
N VAL A 86 -3.34 -2.29 7.95
CA VAL A 86 -1.99 -2.62 8.42
C VAL A 86 -1.71 -1.73 9.62
N ASP A 87 -1.49 -2.32 10.79
CA ASP A 87 -1.00 -1.61 11.96
C ASP A 87 0.47 -1.20 11.76
N LEU A 88 0.79 0.07 11.96
CA LEU A 88 2.12 0.63 11.69
C LEU A 88 3.12 0.42 12.83
N ASP A 89 2.66 0.04 14.01
CA ASP A 89 3.51 -0.28 15.16
C ASP A 89 3.88 -1.77 15.14
N THR A 90 2.92 -2.64 14.83
CA THR A 90 3.09 -4.11 14.89
C THR A 90 3.31 -4.77 13.53
N MET A 91 2.99 -4.08 12.44
CA MET A 91 2.93 -4.63 11.06
C MET A 91 1.89 -5.76 10.91
N GLU A 92 0.93 -5.88 11.82
CA GLU A 92 -0.15 -6.86 11.71
C GLU A 92 -1.18 -6.43 10.66
N ILE A 93 -1.76 -7.44 9.98
CA ILE A 93 -2.72 -7.22 8.89
C ILE A 93 -4.07 -7.80 9.28
N SER A 94 -5.12 -6.98 9.21
CA SER A 94 -6.49 -7.37 9.50
C SER A 94 -7.38 -7.15 8.28
N ILE A 95 -8.11 -8.18 7.84
CA ILE A 95 -9.04 -8.06 6.71
C ILE A 95 -10.31 -7.35 7.19
N VAL A 96 -10.61 -6.21 6.58
CA VAL A 96 -11.79 -5.39 6.93
C VAL A 96 -12.98 -5.75 6.05
N LYS A 97 -12.77 -5.97 4.74
CA LYS A 97 -13.88 -6.23 3.81
C LYS A 97 -13.44 -6.93 2.52
N GLN A 98 -14.30 -7.77 1.96
CA GLN A 98 -14.22 -8.24 0.58
C GLN A 98 -15.19 -7.45 -0.30
N CYS A 99 -14.71 -6.81 -1.36
CA CYS A 99 -15.52 -5.92 -2.17
C CYS A 99 -15.18 -6.07 -3.66
N GLY A 100 -15.90 -6.96 -4.36
CA GLY A 100 -15.59 -7.40 -5.74
C GLY A 100 -15.31 -6.33 -6.80
N ASN A 101 -15.71 -5.08 -6.61
CA ASN A 101 -15.25 -3.92 -7.38
C ASN A 101 -15.45 -2.66 -6.53
N ALA A 102 -14.38 -2.16 -5.93
CA ALA A 102 -14.49 -1.05 -5.00
C ALA A 102 -13.66 0.14 -5.48
N HIS A 103 -14.32 1.08 -6.16
CA HIS A 103 -13.97 2.48 -5.96
C HIS A 103 -14.40 2.82 -4.53
N VAL A 104 -13.56 2.46 -3.55
CA VAL A 104 -13.80 2.81 -2.15
C VAL A 104 -13.65 4.33 -2.07
N CYS A 105 -14.77 5.04 -1.98
CA CYS A 105 -14.71 6.46 -1.66
C CYS A 105 -14.09 6.58 -0.26
N VAL A 106 -13.07 7.42 -0.11
CA VAL A 106 -12.37 7.65 1.17
C VAL A 106 -13.38 7.99 2.28
N GLN A 107 -14.48 8.67 1.93
CA GLN A 107 -15.57 8.97 2.85
C GLN A 107 -16.31 7.75 3.41
N ASN A 108 -16.37 6.63 2.68
CA ASN A 108 -16.97 5.39 3.18
C ASN A 108 -16.06 4.66 4.20
N LEU A 109 -14.76 4.96 4.20
CA LEU A 109 -13.80 4.43 5.18
C LEU A 109 -13.71 5.30 6.44
N LEU A 110 -14.05 6.59 6.36
CA LEU A 110 -14.13 7.49 7.52
C LEU A 110 -15.29 7.17 8.48
N MET A 111 -16.18 6.23 8.11
CA MET A 111 -17.31 5.78 8.94
C MET A 111 -17.07 4.44 9.64
N LEU A 112 -15.88 3.84 9.50
CA LEU A 112 -15.44 2.63 10.20
C LEU A 112 -14.36 3.01 11.22
#